data_AF-A0A512C2F4-F1
#
_entry.id   AF-A0A512C2F4-F1
#
_cell.length_a   1.000
_cell.length_b   1.000
_cell.length_c   1.000
_cell.angle_alpha   90.00
_cell.angle_beta   90.00
_cell.angle_gamma   90.00
#
_symmetry.space_group_name_H-M   'P 1'
#
loop_
_entity.id
_entity.type
_entity.pdbx_description
1 polymer ?
#
loop_
_entity_poly.entity_id
_entity_poly.type
_entity_poly.pdbx_seq_one_letter_code
_entity_poly.pdbx_strand_id
1 'polypeptide(L)'
;MAMASPRFDYIIVGGGSAGCVVASRLVAEHGARVLLIEAGPRKTSRILAMPAGYMKFLARDTYLTMHEMVPQPQLEGRAPIVPQAKVLGGGSAVNAMVYIRGQAEDYDAWDEALGGGWSYKDLLPHFIRQEGNDHLGKPYHGVSGPLKVSHLGQHSAMSRAFVQALQEKGVPYSSDFNGARQAGVGFMQHTIDWETRRRCSAVDAFLRPVLSEPKLTIVADTVATRIRIENGRATGVEVKGPSGAETFHVDSEVIVAAGTYMTPKLMMLSGIGPADELSQHGIAVHADLPGVGRNLQDHHEVPIVASTKGAFGYFGQDRGFAMIGHGLQYMLFKSGAVTTTGVEACAFIDPDGSARPTLQLYCVPTVYLDRDVPGVEPTHGVTLNPCLLRPKARGSVRLASADPLAAPQVDPQFFGDPEDLRLTVAGLHYARDVLATSPVRGMVDREIFPGPDVMSDEALAAHCRRTVKTNYHPVGTCRMGRETDRDAVVTPDLKVRGIEGLRIVDASIMPTITSGNTNAPVLAIADKAVDIMMGFVGRKDPGQPVSRIRTASHANQV
;
A
#
# COMPACT_ATOMS: atom_id res chain seq x y z
N MET A 1 5.68 -17.71 42.77
CA MET A 1 6.66 -17.69 41.67
C MET A 1 6.10 -16.77 40.59
N ALA A 2 6.72 -15.62 40.34
CA ALA A 2 6.35 -14.80 39.19
C ALA A 2 6.62 -15.65 37.93
N MET A 3 5.60 -15.92 37.11
CA MET A 3 5.83 -16.58 35.83
C MET A 3 6.78 -15.71 35.02
N ALA A 4 7.90 -16.27 34.56
CA ALA A 4 8.81 -15.55 33.68
C ALA A 4 8.04 -15.12 32.43
N SER A 5 8.13 -13.84 32.07
CA SER A 5 7.47 -13.33 30.86
C SER A 5 7.92 -14.14 29.64
N PRO A 6 7.01 -14.53 28.74
CA PRO A 6 7.35 -15.30 27.56
C PRO A 6 8.36 -14.51 26.69
N ARG A 7 9.48 -15.17 26.32
CA ARG A 7 10.51 -14.61 25.43
C ARG A 7 10.24 -15.04 23.99
N PHE A 8 10.40 -14.12 23.05
CA PHE A 8 10.23 -14.34 21.62
C PHE A 8 11.56 -14.21 20.89
N ASP A 9 11.74 -14.98 19.81
CA ASP A 9 12.92 -14.81 18.96
C ASP A 9 12.83 -13.49 18.20
N TYR A 10 11.62 -13.16 17.71
CA TYR A 10 11.32 -11.92 17.01
C TYR A 10 10.01 -11.30 17.53
N ILE A 11 10.01 -9.97 17.66
CA ILE A 11 8.80 -9.18 17.90
C ILE A 11 8.54 -8.32 16.65
N ILE A 12 7.37 -8.47 16.05
CA ILE A 12 6.92 -7.69 14.90
C ILE A 12 5.88 -6.68 15.38
N VAL A 13 6.15 -5.40 15.17
CA VAL A 13 5.28 -4.29 15.54
C VAL A 13 4.51 -3.81 14.31
N GLY A 14 3.24 -4.18 14.22
CA GLY A 14 2.37 -3.90 13.08
C GLY A 14 1.97 -5.19 12.36
N GLY A 15 0.69 -5.55 12.47
CA GLY A 15 0.07 -6.68 11.81
C GLY A 15 -0.32 -6.42 10.35
N GLY A 16 0.35 -5.47 9.68
CA GLY A 16 0.04 -5.05 8.31
C GLY A 16 0.50 -6.05 7.24
N SER A 17 0.46 -5.60 5.97
CA SER A 17 0.84 -6.43 4.82
C SER A 17 2.24 -7.05 4.97
N ALA A 18 3.24 -6.24 5.32
CA ALA A 18 4.61 -6.71 5.52
C ALA A 18 4.75 -7.61 6.76
N GLY A 19 4.18 -7.18 7.91
CA GLY A 19 4.25 -7.95 9.15
C GLY A 19 3.67 -9.36 9.01
N CYS A 20 2.59 -9.52 8.23
CA CYS A 20 2.01 -10.82 7.91
C CYS A 20 2.98 -11.74 7.14
N VAL A 21 3.69 -11.22 6.14
CA VAL A 21 4.68 -11.98 5.35
C VAL A 21 5.85 -12.40 6.23
N VAL A 22 6.44 -11.44 6.96
CA VAL A 22 7.60 -11.69 7.83
C VAL A 22 7.25 -12.74 8.89
N ALA A 23 6.13 -12.56 9.60
CA ALA A 23 5.68 -13.51 10.62
C ALA A 23 5.50 -14.92 10.05
N SER A 24 4.84 -15.03 8.89
CA SER A 24 4.58 -16.32 8.25
C SER A 24 5.87 -17.05 7.90
N ARG A 25 6.81 -16.38 7.24
CA ARG A 25 8.07 -17.01 6.82
C ARG A 25 8.95 -17.37 8.00
N LEU A 26 9.10 -16.48 8.99
CA LEU A 26 9.88 -16.76 10.20
C LEU A 26 9.35 -18.00 10.95
N VAL A 27 8.02 -18.17 11.02
CA VAL A 27 7.40 -19.31 11.68
C VAL A 27 7.49 -20.58 10.81
N ALA A 28 7.01 -20.53 9.56
CA ALA A 28 6.88 -21.71 8.70
C ALA A 28 8.21 -22.23 8.15
N GLU A 29 9.11 -21.33 7.76
CA GLU A 29 10.36 -21.70 7.07
C GLU A 29 11.53 -21.82 8.06
N HIS A 30 11.51 -21.04 9.15
CA HIS A 30 12.63 -20.96 10.10
C HIS A 30 12.28 -21.44 11.51
N GLY A 31 11.02 -21.78 11.78
CA GLY A 31 10.60 -22.33 13.06
C GLY A 31 10.82 -21.38 14.24
N ALA A 32 10.84 -20.07 14.03
CA ALA A 32 11.06 -19.06 15.05
C ALA A 32 9.79 -18.80 15.88
N ARG A 33 9.97 -18.42 17.15
CA ARG A 33 8.91 -17.92 18.03
C ARG A 33 8.69 -16.44 17.75
N VAL A 34 7.51 -16.11 17.24
CA VAL A 34 7.17 -14.76 16.78
C VAL A 34 6.02 -14.21 17.60
N LEU A 35 6.19 -12.98 18.10
CA LEU A 35 5.10 -12.15 18.58
C LEU A 35 4.75 -11.11 17.51
N LEU A 36 3.48 -11.08 17.09
CA LEU A 36 2.94 -10.06 16.18
C LEU A 36 1.97 -9.16 16.94
N ILE A 37 2.30 -7.88 17.06
CA ILE A 37 1.50 -6.87 17.77
C ILE A 37 0.73 -6.04 16.75
N GLU A 38 -0.58 -5.91 16.92
CA GLU A 38 -1.46 -5.13 16.04
C GLU A 38 -2.35 -4.19 16.86
N ALA A 39 -2.35 -2.91 16.48
CA ALA A 39 -3.12 -1.87 17.15
C ALA A 39 -4.64 -2.02 16.93
N GLY A 40 -5.04 -2.54 15.78
CA GLY A 40 -6.43 -2.76 15.41
C GLY A 40 -6.99 -4.12 15.79
N PRO A 41 -8.27 -4.35 15.47
CA PRO A 41 -8.93 -5.60 15.77
C PRO A 41 -8.31 -6.75 14.97
N ARG A 42 -8.38 -7.96 15.53
CA ARG A 42 -7.89 -9.18 14.89
C ARG A 42 -8.65 -9.56 13.62
N LYS A 43 -9.93 -9.18 13.51
CA LYS A 43 -10.85 -9.63 12.45
C LYS A 43 -11.56 -8.46 11.80
N THR A 44 -11.75 -8.58 10.49
CA THR A 44 -12.60 -7.70 9.69
C THR A 44 -14.04 -8.21 9.62
N SER A 45 -14.96 -7.34 9.22
CA SER A 45 -16.33 -7.72 8.87
C SER A 45 -16.32 -8.71 7.71
N ARG A 46 -17.23 -9.69 7.74
CA ARG A 46 -17.33 -10.73 6.69
C ARG A 46 -17.56 -10.15 5.29
N ILE A 47 -18.19 -8.98 5.19
CA ILE A 47 -18.42 -8.32 3.90
C ILE A 47 -17.11 -7.86 3.24
N LEU A 48 -16.04 -7.59 4.01
CA LEU A 48 -14.73 -7.22 3.44
C LEU A 48 -14.05 -8.36 2.67
N ALA A 49 -14.51 -9.60 2.85
CA ALA A 49 -14.10 -10.72 2.01
C ALA A 49 -14.71 -10.65 0.60
N MET A 50 -15.83 -9.94 0.42
CA MET A 50 -16.43 -9.70 -0.89
C MET A 50 -15.72 -8.53 -1.58
N PRO A 51 -15.37 -8.63 -2.87
CA PRO A 51 -14.63 -7.56 -3.56
C PRO A 51 -15.28 -6.18 -3.46
N ALA A 52 -16.60 -6.05 -3.66
CA ALA A 52 -17.29 -4.76 -3.53
C ALA A 52 -17.46 -4.28 -2.07
N GLY A 53 -17.22 -5.15 -1.08
CA GLY A 53 -17.56 -4.88 0.32
C GLY A 53 -16.77 -3.77 0.99
N TYR A 54 -15.55 -3.50 0.52
CA TYR A 54 -14.70 -2.43 1.07
C TYR A 54 -15.28 -1.02 0.87
N MET A 55 -16.09 -0.82 -0.18
CA MET A 55 -16.75 0.46 -0.44
C MET A 55 -17.62 0.93 0.73
N LYS A 56 -18.18 0.00 1.52
CA LYS A 56 -18.98 0.32 2.72
C LYS A 56 -18.16 0.88 3.88
N PHE A 57 -16.83 0.76 3.83
CA PHE A 57 -15.90 1.18 4.89
C PHE A 57 -14.99 2.34 4.51
N LEU A 58 -14.96 2.77 3.24
CA LEU A 58 -14.06 3.83 2.75
C LEU A 58 -14.12 5.13 3.58
N ALA A 59 -15.29 5.47 4.12
CA ALA A 59 -15.52 6.70 4.87
C ALA A 59 -15.79 6.45 6.37
N ARG A 60 -15.35 5.29 6.90
CA ARG A 60 -15.56 4.88 8.29
C ARG A 60 -14.23 4.56 8.97
N ASP A 61 -14.10 4.96 10.23
CA ASP A 61 -12.93 4.73 11.08
C ASP A 61 -12.87 3.31 11.70
N THR A 62 -13.86 2.45 11.42
CA THR A 62 -13.98 1.11 12.02
C THR A 62 -12.70 0.27 11.91
N TYR A 63 -12.02 0.37 10.76
CA TYR A 63 -10.74 -0.31 10.50
C TYR A 63 -9.66 0.66 10.03
N LEU A 64 -9.90 1.96 10.18
CA LEU A 64 -9.06 3.03 9.64
C LEU A 64 -8.78 4.06 10.73
N THR A 65 -7.53 4.46 10.90
CA THR A 65 -7.22 5.74 11.53
C THR A 65 -7.31 6.82 10.45
N MET A 66 -8.15 7.83 10.68
CA MET A 66 -8.30 8.97 9.79
C MET A 66 -7.36 10.08 10.26
N HIS A 67 -6.19 10.20 9.65
CA HIS A 67 -5.23 11.24 10.03
C HIS A 67 -5.61 12.55 9.34
N GLU A 68 -5.84 13.59 10.13
CA GLU A 68 -6.00 14.95 9.62
C GLU A 68 -4.62 15.53 9.30
N MET A 69 -4.43 15.99 8.07
CA MET A 69 -3.17 16.60 7.67
C MET A 69 -2.96 17.96 8.31
N VAL A 70 -1.72 18.41 8.33
CA VAL A 70 -1.40 19.82 8.58
C VAL A 70 -2.01 20.68 7.47
N PRO A 71 -2.64 21.85 7.78
CA PRO A 71 -3.12 22.78 6.78
C PRO A 71 -2.04 23.15 5.77
N GLN A 72 -2.34 22.99 4.48
CA GLN A 72 -1.39 23.15 3.38
C GLN A 72 -1.54 24.54 2.74
N PRO A 73 -0.57 25.47 2.87
CA PRO A 73 -0.68 26.82 2.31
C PRO A 73 -0.93 26.84 0.80
N GLN A 74 -0.27 25.95 0.06
CA GLN A 74 -0.40 25.79 -1.39
C GLN A 74 -1.75 25.22 -1.84
N LEU A 75 -2.56 24.72 -0.90
CA LEU A 75 -3.94 24.25 -1.11
C LEU A 75 -4.96 25.20 -0.47
N GLU A 76 -4.62 26.48 -0.28
CA GLU A 76 -5.49 27.50 0.32
C GLU A 76 -5.92 27.14 1.76
N GLY A 77 -5.04 26.47 2.51
CA GLY A 77 -5.28 26.07 3.90
C GLY A 77 -6.05 24.76 4.07
N ARG A 78 -6.36 24.02 2.99
CA ARG A 78 -6.94 22.68 3.09
C ARG A 78 -6.06 21.75 3.94
N ALA A 79 -6.71 20.93 4.74
CA ALA A 79 -6.13 19.84 5.51
C ALA A 79 -6.84 18.53 5.14
N PRO A 80 -6.48 17.88 4.01
CA PRO A 80 -7.14 16.65 3.60
C PRO A 80 -6.98 15.54 4.65
N ILE A 81 -7.90 14.58 4.67
CA ILE A 81 -7.81 13.41 5.56
C ILE A 81 -7.09 12.28 4.82
N VAL A 82 -6.05 11.71 5.43
CA VAL A 82 -5.40 10.46 4.97
C VAL A 82 -5.77 9.28 5.87
N PRO A 83 -6.51 8.29 5.36
CA PRO A 83 -6.78 7.07 6.09
C PRO A 83 -5.56 6.15 6.12
N GLN A 84 -5.39 5.44 7.23
CA GLN A 84 -4.45 4.34 7.38
C GLN A 84 -5.17 3.15 7.99
N ALA A 85 -4.94 1.96 7.46
CA ALA A 85 -5.52 0.75 8.03
C ALA A 85 -5.03 0.50 9.46
N LYS A 86 -5.98 0.18 10.34
CA LYS A 86 -5.79 -0.22 11.74
C LYS A 86 -6.59 -1.50 11.98
N VAL A 87 -6.05 -2.63 11.54
CA VAL A 87 -6.65 -3.98 11.61
C VAL A 87 -5.58 -4.99 11.20
N LEU A 88 -5.67 -6.23 11.70
CA LEU A 88 -4.79 -7.31 11.23
C LEU A 88 -4.93 -7.51 9.70
N GLY A 89 -3.79 -7.56 9.01
CA GLY A 89 -3.66 -7.50 7.56
C GLY A 89 -3.39 -6.09 7.01
N GLY A 90 -3.59 -5.06 7.83
CA GLY A 90 -3.41 -3.66 7.46
C GLY A 90 -4.13 -3.29 6.16
N GLY A 91 -3.43 -2.54 5.29
CA GLY A 91 -3.99 -2.05 4.03
C GLY A 91 -4.55 -3.17 3.16
N SER A 92 -3.91 -4.35 3.10
CA SER A 92 -4.38 -5.47 2.28
C SER A 92 -5.78 -5.99 2.66
N ALA A 93 -6.20 -5.79 3.91
CA ALA A 93 -7.50 -6.24 4.42
C ALA A 93 -8.65 -5.28 4.05
N VAL A 94 -8.34 -4.04 3.65
CA VAL A 94 -9.32 -2.97 3.41
C VAL A 94 -9.18 -2.25 2.07
N ASN A 95 -8.10 -2.46 1.33
CA ASN A 95 -7.82 -1.78 0.05
C ASN A 95 -8.76 -2.19 -1.09
N ALA A 96 -8.64 -1.53 -2.26
CA ALA A 96 -9.35 -1.87 -3.49
C ALA A 96 -8.81 -3.12 -4.23
N MET A 97 -7.90 -3.89 -3.60
CA MET A 97 -7.29 -5.14 -4.11
C MET A 97 -6.48 -5.02 -5.41
N VAL A 98 -6.29 -3.84 -6.00
CA VAL A 98 -5.49 -3.69 -7.23
C VAL A 98 -4.08 -4.24 -7.02
N TYR A 99 -3.62 -5.07 -7.96
CA TYR A 99 -2.30 -5.67 -7.96
C TYR A 99 -1.43 -5.07 -9.08
N ILE A 100 -0.57 -4.13 -8.68
CA ILE A 100 0.42 -3.48 -9.55
C ILE A 100 1.77 -3.52 -8.85
N ARG A 101 2.84 -3.85 -9.59
CA ARG A 101 4.21 -3.92 -9.09
C ARG A 101 4.99 -2.64 -9.28
N GLY A 102 4.60 -1.75 -10.18
CA GLY A 102 5.42 -0.61 -10.59
C GLY A 102 6.28 -0.93 -11.81
N GLN A 103 7.19 -0.02 -12.13
CA GLN A 103 8.10 -0.08 -13.27
C GLN A 103 9.45 -0.65 -12.84
N ALA A 104 10.15 -1.33 -13.75
CA ALA A 104 11.48 -1.86 -13.45
C ALA A 104 12.46 -0.74 -13.04
N GLU A 105 12.32 0.41 -13.70
CA GLU A 105 13.08 1.63 -13.50
C GLU A 105 12.88 2.26 -12.11
N ASP A 106 11.82 1.92 -11.38
CA ASP A 106 11.65 2.36 -10.00
C ASP A 106 12.66 1.67 -9.08
N TYR A 107 12.81 0.36 -9.26
CA TYR A 107 13.68 -0.49 -8.46
C TYR A 107 15.14 -0.37 -8.88
N ASP A 108 15.41 -0.20 -10.17
CA ASP A 108 16.76 0.05 -10.65
C ASP A 108 17.29 1.40 -10.12
N ALA A 109 16.42 2.40 -9.94
CA ALA A 109 16.77 3.64 -9.25
C ALA A 109 17.04 3.43 -7.75
N TRP A 110 16.33 2.51 -7.08
CA TRP A 110 16.66 2.12 -5.70
C TRP A 110 18.02 1.43 -5.63
N ASP A 111 18.30 0.51 -6.55
CA ASP A 111 19.57 -0.19 -6.65
C ASP A 111 20.75 0.79 -6.78
N GLU A 112 20.62 1.74 -7.72
CA GLU A 112 21.61 2.79 -7.92
C GLU A 112 21.79 3.62 -6.65
N ALA A 113 20.70 4.09 -6.03
CA ALA A 113 20.75 4.87 -4.80
C ALA A 113 21.41 4.11 -3.64
N LEU A 114 21.29 2.78 -3.59
CA LEU A 114 21.78 1.94 -2.50
C LEU A 114 23.15 1.31 -2.76
N GLY A 115 23.61 1.32 -4.00
CA GLY A 115 24.86 0.65 -4.40
C GLY A 115 24.70 -0.86 -4.59
N GLY A 116 23.49 -1.32 -4.94
CA GLY A 116 23.23 -2.70 -5.34
C GLY A 116 22.21 -3.46 -4.46
N GLY A 117 21.75 -4.58 -5.00
CA GLY A 117 20.92 -5.56 -4.32
C GLY A 117 19.46 -5.17 -4.18
N TRP A 118 18.94 -4.17 -4.91
CA TRP A 118 17.55 -3.72 -4.89
C TRP A 118 16.94 -3.47 -6.28
N SER A 119 17.63 -3.88 -7.35
CA SER A 119 17.15 -3.78 -8.73
C SER A 119 15.83 -4.52 -8.96
N TYR A 120 15.16 -4.25 -10.08
CA TYR A 120 13.97 -5.01 -10.45
C TYR A 120 14.28 -6.50 -10.58
N LYS A 121 15.46 -6.83 -11.11
CA LYS A 121 15.95 -8.20 -11.20
C LYS A 121 16.08 -8.86 -9.83
N ASP A 122 16.49 -8.11 -8.81
CA ASP A 122 16.60 -8.63 -7.45
C ASP A 122 15.24 -8.74 -6.75
N LEU A 123 14.22 -7.98 -7.15
CA LEU A 123 12.87 -8.07 -6.58
C LEU A 123 11.94 -9.04 -7.30
N LEU A 124 12.12 -9.26 -8.60
CA LEU A 124 11.25 -10.11 -9.42
C LEU A 124 11.04 -11.52 -8.81
N PRO A 125 12.08 -12.22 -8.30
CA PRO A 125 11.88 -13.52 -7.66
C PRO A 125 10.95 -13.47 -6.44
N HIS A 126 10.96 -12.37 -5.69
CA HIS A 126 10.11 -12.17 -4.50
C HIS A 126 8.66 -11.88 -4.88
N PHE A 127 8.43 -11.20 -6.00
CA PHE A 127 7.10 -11.07 -6.59
C PHE A 127 6.56 -12.43 -7.06
N ILE A 128 7.37 -13.18 -7.82
CA ILE A 128 7.00 -14.49 -8.38
C ILE A 128 6.71 -15.51 -7.27
N ARG A 129 7.56 -15.59 -6.23
CA ARG A 129 7.42 -16.58 -5.15
C ARG A 129 6.08 -16.48 -4.44
N GLN A 130 5.60 -15.26 -4.22
CA GLN A 130 4.40 -15.00 -3.44
C GLN A 130 3.12 -15.15 -4.27
N GLU A 131 3.21 -14.96 -5.58
CA GLU A 131 2.05 -14.91 -6.48
C GLU A 131 1.54 -16.31 -6.85
N GLY A 132 0.23 -16.50 -6.70
CA GLY A 132 -0.55 -17.55 -7.34
C GLY A 132 -1.51 -16.93 -8.34
N ASN A 133 -1.03 -16.68 -9.56
CA ASN A 133 -1.81 -16.11 -10.65
C ASN A 133 -2.72 -17.17 -11.30
N ASP A 134 -3.93 -16.79 -11.70
CA ASP A 134 -4.91 -17.72 -12.29
C ASP A 134 -4.75 -17.93 -13.80
N HIS A 135 -4.08 -17.03 -14.54
CA HIS A 135 -3.96 -17.14 -16.00
C HIS A 135 -2.63 -16.68 -16.61
N LEU A 136 -1.74 -16.01 -15.87
CA LEU A 136 -0.39 -15.64 -16.29
C LEU A 136 0.67 -16.54 -15.64
N GLY A 137 1.85 -16.63 -16.26
CA GLY A 137 2.96 -17.46 -15.78
C GLY A 137 4.34 -16.85 -16.08
N LYS A 138 5.34 -17.72 -16.27
CA LYS A 138 6.72 -17.32 -16.57
C LYS A 138 6.79 -16.39 -17.81
N PRO A 139 7.76 -15.45 -17.87
CA PRO A 139 8.85 -15.29 -16.91
C PRO A 139 8.53 -14.37 -15.73
N TYR A 140 7.40 -13.65 -15.76
CA TYR A 140 7.11 -12.60 -14.78
C TYR A 140 6.21 -13.05 -13.63
N HIS A 141 5.44 -14.13 -13.78
CA HIS A 141 4.42 -14.50 -12.80
C HIS A 141 4.65 -15.84 -12.11
N GLY A 142 4.28 -15.88 -10.84
CA GLY A 142 4.11 -17.10 -10.06
C GLY A 142 2.70 -17.67 -10.21
N VAL A 143 2.59 -19.00 -10.19
CA VAL A 143 1.31 -19.72 -10.35
C VAL A 143 0.90 -20.50 -9.10
N SER A 144 1.80 -20.59 -8.12
CA SER A 144 1.64 -21.49 -6.95
C SER A 144 1.74 -20.79 -5.61
N GLY A 145 2.05 -19.50 -5.59
CA GLY A 145 2.19 -18.73 -4.36
C GLY A 145 0.86 -18.59 -3.60
N PRO A 146 0.95 -18.22 -2.30
CA PRO A 146 -0.21 -18.07 -1.45
C PRO A 146 -1.06 -16.84 -1.76
N LEU A 147 -0.49 -15.77 -2.34
CA LEU A 147 -1.22 -14.56 -2.71
C LEU A 147 -1.95 -14.80 -4.03
N LYS A 148 -3.27 -14.95 -3.95
CA LYS A 148 -4.09 -15.18 -5.14
C LYS A 148 -4.30 -13.88 -5.91
N VAL A 149 -3.92 -13.91 -7.20
CA VAL A 149 -4.02 -12.78 -8.12
C VAL A 149 -4.84 -13.21 -9.32
N SER A 150 -5.87 -12.44 -9.66
CA SER A 150 -6.74 -12.72 -10.80
C SER A 150 -7.35 -11.48 -11.42
N HIS A 151 -7.92 -11.63 -12.62
CA HIS A 151 -8.83 -10.60 -13.15
C HIS A 151 -10.20 -10.65 -12.48
N LEU A 152 -10.90 -9.52 -12.53
CA LEU A 152 -12.30 -9.46 -12.12
C LEU A 152 -13.15 -10.43 -12.95
N GLY A 153 -14.21 -10.96 -12.34
CA GLY A 153 -15.14 -11.86 -13.03
C GLY A 153 -15.99 -11.17 -14.10
N GLN A 154 -16.04 -9.83 -14.08
CA GLN A 154 -16.77 -9.01 -15.04
C GLN A 154 -16.23 -7.58 -15.05
N HIS A 155 -16.57 -6.85 -16.11
CA HIS A 155 -16.29 -5.42 -16.24
C HIS A 155 -17.57 -4.66 -16.60
N SER A 156 -17.64 -3.39 -16.21
CA SER A 156 -18.73 -2.50 -16.60
C SER A 156 -18.69 -2.15 -18.09
N ALA A 157 -19.80 -1.65 -18.64
CA ALA A 157 -19.83 -1.17 -20.02
C ALA A 157 -18.92 0.05 -20.20
N MET A 158 -18.88 0.94 -19.21
CA MET A 158 -18.01 2.12 -19.22
C MET A 158 -16.52 1.75 -19.19
N SER A 159 -16.12 0.78 -18.37
CA SER A 159 -14.72 0.31 -18.30
C SER A 159 -14.24 -0.24 -19.65
N ARG A 160 -15.10 -1.01 -20.35
CA ARG A 160 -14.80 -1.50 -21.70
C ARG A 160 -14.68 -0.36 -22.71
N ALA A 161 -15.61 0.59 -22.66
CA ALA A 161 -15.60 1.75 -23.54
C ALA A 161 -14.35 2.63 -23.34
N PHE A 162 -13.91 2.81 -22.10
CA PHE A 162 -12.68 3.54 -21.76
C PHE A 162 -11.44 2.88 -22.40
N VAL A 163 -11.30 1.56 -22.26
CA VAL A 163 -10.19 0.80 -22.86
C VAL A 163 -10.21 0.89 -24.38
N GLN A 164 -11.38 0.84 -25.00
CA GLN A 164 -11.53 0.99 -26.46
C GLN A 164 -11.23 2.41 -26.92
N ALA A 165 -11.74 3.44 -26.23
CA ALA A 165 -11.52 4.84 -26.61
C ALA A 165 -10.04 5.21 -26.60
N LEU A 166 -9.28 4.72 -25.62
CA LEU A 166 -7.84 4.95 -25.58
C LEU A 166 -7.07 4.20 -26.67
N GLN A 167 -7.51 2.99 -27.04
CA GLN A 167 -6.96 2.29 -28.20
C GLN A 167 -7.22 3.04 -29.52
N GLU A 168 -8.40 3.62 -29.70
CA GLU A 168 -8.71 4.49 -30.85
C GLU A 168 -7.80 5.73 -30.90
N LYS A 169 -7.33 6.22 -29.75
CA LYS A 169 -6.32 7.30 -29.67
C LYS A 169 -4.89 6.80 -29.90
N GLY A 170 -4.68 5.51 -30.17
CA GLY A 170 -3.36 4.92 -30.38
C GLY A 170 -2.63 4.49 -29.12
N VAL A 171 -3.26 4.52 -27.94
CA VAL A 171 -2.66 3.95 -26.72
C VAL A 171 -2.70 2.41 -26.81
N PRO A 172 -1.55 1.73 -26.74
CA PRO A 172 -1.52 0.27 -26.87
C PRO A 172 -2.34 -0.43 -25.77
N TYR A 173 -3.06 -1.48 -26.13
CA TYR A 173 -3.65 -2.37 -25.13
C TYR A 173 -2.56 -3.10 -24.35
N SER A 174 -2.68 -3.10 -23.04
CA SER A 174 -1.86 -3.91 -22.14
C SER A 174 -2.73 -5.00 -21.52
N SER A 175 -2.40 -6.26 -21.80
CA SER A 175 -2.99 -7.42 -21.14
C SER A 175 -2.38 -7.70 -19.77
N ASP A 176 -1.24 -7.05 -19.45
CA ASP A 176 -0.49 -7.31 -18.24
C ASP A 176 0.40 -6.10 -17.90
N PHE A 177 -0.03 -5.33 -16.90
CA PHE A 177 0.71 -4.18 -16.38
C PHE A 177 1.94 -4.58 -15.53
N ASN A 178 2.08 -5.85 -15.17
CA ASN A 178 3.12 -6.38 -14.30
C ASN A 178 4.18 -7.21 -15.05
N GLY A 179 4.05 -7.29 -16.38
CA GLY A 179 4.97 -7.99 -17.28
C GLY A 179 6.06 -7.08 -17.85
N ALA A 180 6.41 -7.30 -19.11
CA ALA A 180 7.56 -6.64 -19.75
C ALA A 180 7.40 -5.12 -19.91
N ARG A 181 6.16 -4.61 -20.03
CA ARG A 181 5.89 -3.18 -20.25
C ARG A 181 4.61 -2.75 -19.53
N GLN A 182 4.71 -1.71 -18.71
CA GLN A 182 3.55 -1.16 -18.01
C GLN A 182 2.74 -0.17 -18.88
N ALA A 183 3.40 0.61 -19.73
CA ALA A 183 2.75 1.63 -20.57
C ALA A 183 1.64 1.03 -21.46
N GLY A 184 0.47 1.67 -21.46
CA GLY A 184 -0.71 1.23 -22.21
C GLY A 184 -2.02 1.35 -21.42
N VAL A 185 -3.10 0.86 -22.01
CA VAL A 185 -4.46 0.83 -21.42
C VAL A 185 -4.97 -0.60 -21.29
N GLY A 186 -5.70 -0.91 -20.22
CA GLY A 186 -6.18 -2.27 -20.00
C GLY A 186 -6.94 -2.47 -18.69
N PHE A 187 -7.26 -3.74 -18.41
CA PHE A 187 -7.92 -4.16 -17.18
C PHE A 187 -6.88 -4.60 -16.14
N MET A 188 -7.06 -4.16 -14.90
CA MET A 188 -6.12 -4.48 -13.82
C MET A 188 -6.34 -5.90 -13.29
N GLN A 189 -5.27 -6.48 -12.75
CA GLN A 189 -5.35 -7.65 -11.88
C GLN A 189 -5.61 -7.21 -10.43
N HIS A 190 -6.19 -8.11 -9.65
CA HIS A 190 -6.54 -7.87 -8.26
C HIS A 190 -6.11 -9.05 -7.37
N THR A 191 -5.85 -8.78 -6.09
CA THR A 191 -5.59 -9.80 -5.06
C THR A 191 -6.91 -10.47 -4.64
N ILE A 192 -7.50 -11.22 -5.56
CA ILE A 192 -8.76 -11.95 -5.44
C ILE A 192 -8.48 -13.41 -5.82
N ASP A 193 -8.98 -14.32 -5.01
CA ASP A 193 -8.98 -15.74 -5.34
C ASP A 193 -10.00 -16.02 -6.44
N TRP A 194 -9.53 -16.56 -7.57
CA TRP A 194 -10.35 -16.81 -8.75
C TRP A 194 -11.47 -17.84 -8.47
N GLU A 195 -11.21 -18.84 -7.62
CA GLU A 195 -12.15 -19.93 -7.34
C GLU A 195 -13.25 -19.44 -6.40
N THR A 196 -12.85 -18.80 -5.30
CA THR A 196 -13.80 -18.38 -4.26
C THR A 196 -14.41 -17.01 -4.54
N ARG A 197 -13.81 -16.22 -5.45
CA ARG A 197 -14.14 -14.82 -5.75
C ARG A 197 -14.15 -13.95 -4.49
N ARG A 198 -13.23 -14.23 -3.59
CA ARG A 198 -13.03 -13.48 -2.33
C ARG A 198 -11.71 -12.74 -2.39
N ARG A 199 -11.64 -11.62 -1.67
CA ARG A 199 -10.38 -10.94 -1.35
C ARG A 199 -9.35 -11.96 -0.83
N CYS A 200 -8.12 -11.86 -1.32
CA CYS A 200 -6.94 -12.49 -0.74
C CYS A 200 -6.07 -11.40 -0.09
N SER A 201 -6.25 -11.17 1.22
CA SER A 201 -5.42 -10.24 1.99
C SER A 201 -4.11 -10.91 2.43
N ALA A 202 -3.19 -10.15 3.04
CA ALA A 202 -1.98 -10.71 3.63
C ALA A 202 -2.28 -11.68 4.79
N VAL A 203 -3.41 -11.51 5.49
CA VAL A 203 -3.88 -12.50 6.48
C VAL A 203 -4.28 -13.80 5.79
N ASP A 204 -5.03 -13.72 4.70
CA ASP A 204 -5.50 -14.88 3.95
C ASP A 204 -4.33 -15.66 3.34
N ALA A 205 -3.39 -14.95 2.72
CA ALA A 205 -2.24 -15.55 2.04
C ALA A 205 -1.20 -16.08 3.04
N PHE A 206 -0.78 -15.27 4.00
CA PHE A 206 0.45 -15.56 4.76
C PHE A 206 0.19 -16.00 6.20
N LEU A 207 -0.73 -15.35 6.92
CA LEU A 207 -0.97 -15.73 8.32
C LEU A 207 -1.83 -16.99 8.43
N ARG A 208 -2.92 -17.11 7.65
CA ARG A 208 -3.86 -18.24 7.75
C ARG A 208 -3.16 -19.61 7.73
N PRO A 209 -2.15 -19.88 6.89
CA PRO A 209 -1.42 -21.15 6.90
C PRO A 209 -0.67 -21.45 8.22
N VAL A 210 -0.30 -20.43 9.00
CA VAL A 210 0.49 -20.57 10.23
C VAL A 210 -0.28 -20.20 11.51
N LEU A 211 -1.57 -19.86 11.41
CA LEU A 211 -2.36 -19.41 12.58
C LEU A 211 -2.48 -20.46 13.68
N SER A 212 -2.38 -21.76 13.35
CA SER A 212 -2.43 -22.86 14.31
C SER A 212 -1.06 -23.22 14.89
N GLU A 213 0.02 -22.61 14.40
CA GLU A 213 1.36 -22.91 14.90
C GLU A 213 1.55 -22.33 16.30
N PRO A 214 1.98 -23.12 17.30
CA PRO A 214 2.14 -22.66 18.68
C PRO A 214 3.26 -21.61 18.83
N LYS A 215 4.10 -21.46 17.79
CA LYS A 215 5.21 -20.51 17.74
C LYS A 215 4.77 -19.11 17.31
N LEU A 216 3.54 -18.93 16.83
CA LEU A 216 2.99 -17.61 16.47
C LEU A 216 2.05 -17.12 17.56
N THR A 217 2.43 -16.05 18.23
CA THR A 217 1.53 -15.31 19.14
C THR A 217 1.10 -14.02 18.47
N ILE A 218 -0.21 -13.77 18.42
CA ILE A 218 -0.77 -12.51 17.87
C ILE A 218 -1.52 -11.79 18.98
N VAL A 219 -1.10 -10.57 19.28
CA VAL A 219 -1.73 -9.66 20.23
C VAL A 219 -2.35 -8.52 19.44
N ALA A 220 -3.68 -8.48 19.40
CA ALA A 220 -4.46 -7.47 18.68
C ALA A 220 -5.02 -6.41 19.65
N ASP A 221 -5.66 -5.36 19.12
CA ASP A 221 -6.24 -4.27 19.88
C ASP A 221 -5.22 -3.61 20.85
N THR A 222 -3.93 -3.63 20.47
CA THR A 222 -2.81 -3.31 21.35
C THR A 222 -1.80 -2.42 20.63
N VAL A 223 -1.59 -1.21 21.17
CA VAL A 223 -0.70 -0.20 20.59
C VAL A 223 0.71 -0.39 21.14
N ALA A 224 1.71 -0.55 20.28
CA ALA A 224 3.10 -0.42 20.68
C ALA A 224 3.42 1.06 20.97
N THR A 225 3.91 1.35 22.17
CA THR A 225 4.14 2.72 22.64
C THR A 225 5.61 3.11 22.60
N ARG A 226 6.53 2.15 22.74
CA ARG A 226 7.97 2.39 22.76
C ARG A 226 8.75 1.10 22.46
N ILE A 227 9.87 1.23 21.76
CA ILE A 227 10.89 0.18 21.63
C ILE A 227 11.88 0.36 22.79
N ARG A 228 12.14 -0.70 23.55
CA ARG A 228 13.09 -0.66 24.66
C ARG A 228 14.50 -0.79 24.12
N ILE A 229 15.35 0.16 24.47
CA ILE A 229 16.75 0.22 24.02
C ILE A 229 17.65 0.19 25.25
N GLU A 230 18.52 -0.80 25.31
CA GLU A 230 19.50 -0.97 26.39
C GLU A 230 20.88 -1.14 25.77
N ASN A 231 21.85 -0.30 26.15
CA ASN A 231 23.22 -0.32 25.62
C ASN A 231 23.30 -0.32 24.08
N GLY A 232 22.44 0.47 23.42
CA GLY A 232 22.42 0.58 21.96
C GLY A 232 21.72 -0.57 21.23
N ARG A 233 21.08 -1.50 21.94
CA ARG A 233 20.35 -2.64 21.35
C ARG A 233 18.86 -2.59 21.70
N ALA A 234 18.00 -2.91 20.74
CA ALA A 234 16.58 -3.12 20.98
C ALA A 234 16.37 -4.46 21.72
N THR A 235 15.80 -4.41 22.93
CA THR A 235 15.62 -5.58 23.81
C THR A 235 14.15 -5.97 24.03
N GLY A 236 13.22 -5.16 23.52
CA GLY A 236 11.79 -5.43 23.67
C GLY A 236 10.91 -4.28 23.19
N VAL A 237 9.61 -4.43 23.45
CA VAL A 237 8.58 -3.45 23.08
C VAL A 237 7.63 -3.26 24.26
N GLU A 238 7.38 -2.00 24.60
CA GLU A 238 6.32 -1.58 25.52
C GLU A 238 5.03 -1.40 24.72
N VAL A 239 3.93 -1.89 25.28
CA VAL A 239 2.61 -1.83 24.66
C VAL A 239 1.56 -1.33 25.62
N LYS A 240 0.45 -0.86 25.07
CA LYS A 240 -0.79 -0.55 25.79
C LYS A 240 -1.95 -1.23 25.09
N GLY A 241 -2.50 -2.26 25.75
CA GLY A 241 -3.65 -3.02 25.29
C GLY A 241 -4.85 -2.87 26.24
N PRO A 242 -5.91 -3.66 26.06
CA PRO A 242 -7.12 -3.60 26.89
C PRO A 242 -6.86 -3.96 28.36
N SER A 243 -5.85 -4.79 28.62
CA SER A 243 -5.40 -5.17 29.97
C SER A 243 -4.50 -4.13 30.64
N GLY A 244 -4.14 -3.05 29.95
CA GLY A 244 -3.22 -2.02 30.43
C GLY A 244 -1.86 -2.06 29.73
N ALA A 245 -0.85 -1.53 30.41
CA ALA A 245 0.51 -1.48 29.90
C ALA A 245 1.24 -2.82 30.15
N GLU A 246 1.98 -3.30 29.15
CA GLU A 246 2.77 -4.54 29.22
C GLU A 246 4.11 -4.35 28.49
N THR A 247 5.09 -5.20 28.79
CA THR A 247 6.39 -5.23 28.11
C THR A 247 6.70 -6.64 27.63
N PHE A 248 7.08 -6.75 26.35
CA PHE A 248 7.55 -7.99 25.75
C PHE A 248 9.04 -7.91 25.46
N HIS A 249 9.75 -9.01 25.68
CA HIS A 249 11.21 -9.10 25.47
C HIS A 249 11.54 -9.94 24.24
N VAL A 250 12.61 -9.55 23.54
CA VAL A 250 13.07 -10.22 22.33
C VAL A 250 14.48 -10.77 22.48
N ASP A 251 14.73 -11.93 21.88
CA ASP A 251 16.03 -12.59 21.88
C ASP A 251 16.89 -12.12 20.69
N SER A 252 16.28 -12.02 19.49
CA SER A 252 17.00 -11.68 18.26
C SER A 252 16.76 -10.24 17.80
N GLU A 253 15.59 -9.92 17.23
CA GLU A 253 15.34 -8.60 16.63
C GLU A 253 13.89 -8.13 16.81
N VAL A 254 13.72 -6.83 17.04
CA VAL A 254 12.44 -6.13 16.84
C VAL A 254 12.34 -5.72 15.37
N ILE A 255 11.18 -5.98 14.76
CA ILE A 255 10.88 -5.65 13.37
C ILE A 255 9.67 -4.72 13.34
N VAL A 256 9.87 -3.48 12.94
CA VAL A 256 8.80 -2.49 12.84
C VAL A 256 8.17 -2.56 11.46
N ALA A 257 6.86 -2.76 11.42
CA ALA A 257 6.02 -2.84 10.22
C ALA A 257 4.69 -2.07 10.42
N ALA A 258 4.75 -0.94 11.13
CA ALA A 258 3.58 -0.14 11.52
C ALA A 258 3.08 0.77 10.38
N GLY A 259 3.81 0.85 9.26
CA GLY A 259 3.47 1.63 8.08
C GLY A 259 3.92 3.08 8.16
N THR A 260 3.90 3.75 7.01
CA THR A 260 4.56 5.02 6.75
C THR A 260 4.28 6.14 7.76
N TYR A 261 3.08 6.22 8.33
CA TYR A 261 2.78 7.25 9.33
C TYR A 261 3.16 6.85 10.76
N MET A 262 3.00 5.57 11.11
CA MET A 262 3.14 5.13 12.51
C MET A 262 4.54 4.62 12.85
N THR A 263 5.26 4.10 11.86
CA THR A 263 6.67 3.72 12.00
C THR A 263 7.53 4.88 12.47
N PRO A 264 7.64 6.03 11.76
CA PRO A 264 8.48 7.15 12.21
C PRO A 264 8.02 7.69 13.57
N LYS A 265 6.72 7.73 13.85
CA LYS A 265 6.18 8.11 15.15
C LYS A 265 6.70 7.20 16.27
N LEU A 266 6.63 5.88 16.09
CA LEU A 266 7.13 4.92 17.07
C LEU A 266 8.64 5.04 17.25
N MET A 267 9.39 5.24 16.16
CA MET A 267 10.84 5.47 16.22
C MET A 267 11.15 6.70 17.09
N MET A 268 10.48 7.83 16.83
CA MET A 268 10.69 9.06 17.59
C MET A 268 10.29 8.92 19.06
N LEU A 269 9.14 8.29 19.37
CA LEU A 269 8.73 8.00 20.76
C LEU A 269 9.71 7.06 21.51
N SER A 270 10.54 6.34 20.75
CA SER A 270 11.59 5.46 21.26
C SER A 270 12.96 6.13 21.30
N GLY A 271 13.04 7.45 21.07
CA GLY A 271 14.29 8.21 21.11
C GLY A 271 15.15 8.04 19.85
N ILE A 272 14.57 7.60 18.73
CA ILE A 272 15.27 7.44 17.45
C ILE A 272 14.65 8.39 16.43
N GLY A 273 15.36 9.46 16.09
CA GLY A 273 14.86 10.50 15.17
C GLY A 273 15.62 11.82 15.30
N PRO A 274 15.09 12.93 14.75
CA PRO A 274 15.76 14.23 14.81
C PRO A 274 15.94 14.70 16.26
N ALA A 275 17.18 14.90 16.70
CA ALA A 275 17.47 15.21 18.11
C ALA A 275 16.78 16.48 18.62
N ASP A 276 16.56 17.47 17.76
CA ASP A 276 15.85 18.72 18.07
C ASP A 276 14.36 18.47 18.34
N GLU A 277 13.69 17.68 17.51
CA GLU A 277 12.28 17.30 17.70
C GLU A 277 12.09 16.43 18.95
N LEU A 278 12.99 15.46 19.18
CA LEU A 278 12.97 14.64 20.39
C LEU A 278 13.10 15.49 21.65
N SER A 279 14.03 16.45 21.64
CA SER A 279 14.26 17.38 22.75
C SER A 279 13.04 18.28 23.01
N GLN A 280 12.34 18.74 21.96
CA GLN A 280 11.11 19.55 22.08
C GLN A 280 10.01 18.81 22.86
N HIS A 281 9.98 17.48 22.78
CA HIS A 281 9.01 16.65 23.49
C HIS A 281 9.55 16.00 24.77
N GLY A 282 10.76 16.36 25.20
CA GLY A 282 11.38 15.79 26.41
C GLY A 282 11.73 14.30 26.28
N ILE A 283 11.99 13.82 25.06
CA ILE A 283 12.35 12.44 24.78
C ILE A 283 13.88 12.32 24.73
N ALA A 284 14.42 11.35 25.47
CA ALA A 284 15.87 11.08 25.44
C ALA A 284 16.29 10.56 24.07
N VAL A 285 17.40 11.09 23.54
CA VAL A 285 17.95 10.69 22.24
C VAL A 285 18.82 9.44 22.42
N HIS A 286 18.41 8.34 21.79
CA HIS A 286 19.22 7.13 21.63
C HIS A 286 20.00 7.13 20.31
N ALA A 287 19.40 7.64 19.24
CA ALA A 287 20.06 7.83 17.94
C ALA A 287 19.50 9.07 17.24
N ASP A 288 20.38 10.02 16.90
CA ASP A 288 20.04 11.19 16.10
C ASP A 288 19.99 10.80 14.62
N LEU A 289 18.77 10.60 14.12
CA LEU A 289 18.49 10.23 12.74
C LEU A 289 17.57 11.29 12.13
N PRO A 290 18.10 12.37 11.53
CA PRO A 290 17.30 13.49 11.02
C PRO A 290 16.36 13.09 9.89
N GLY A 291 16.60 11.94 9.24
CA GLY A 291 15.74 11.39 8.21
C GLY A 291 14.43 10.77 8.71
N VAL A 292 14.30 10.43 10.00
CA VAL A 292 13.08 9.82 10.54
C VAL A 292 11.93 10.81 10.42
N GLY A 293 10.85 10.37 9.77
CA GLY A 293 9.68 11.20 9.50
C GLY A 293 9.82 12.10 8.27
N ARG A 294 10.98 12.20 7.62
CA ARG A 294 11.18 13.02 6.40
C ARG A 294 10.93 12.21 5.14
N ASN A 295 10.96 12.84 3.95
CA ASN A 295 10.81 12.15 2.66
C ASN A 295 9.46 11.41 2.50
N LEU A 296 8.40 11.89 3.17
CA LEU A 296 7.05 11.39 2.94
C LEU A 296 6.68 11.64 1.47
N GLN A 297 6.33 10.58 0.77
CA GLN A 297 5.85 10.61 -0.60
C GLN A 297 4.51 9.89 -0.64
N ASP A 298 3.58 10.39 -1.43
CA ASP A 298 2.30 9.73 -1.62
C ASP A 298 1.76 10.05 -3.02
N HIS A 299 1.24 9.03 -3.68
CA HIS A 299 0.48 9.23 -4.91
C HIS A 299 -0.73 10.09 -4.60
N HIS A 300 -0.98 11.08 -5.46
CA HIS A 300 -2.14 11.93 -5.35
C HIS A 300 -2.83 12.07 -6.70
N GLU A 301 -4.14 12.23 -6.62
CA GLU A 301 -5.02 12.29 -7.79
C GLU A 301 -6.01 13.44 -7.68
N VAL A 302 -6.47 13.91 -8.84
CA VAL A 302 -7.50 14.95 -8.96
C VAL A 302 -8.61 14.43 -9.87
N PRO A 303 -9.87 14.37 -9.42
CA PRO A 303 -10.94 13.79 -10.22
C PRO A 303 -11.43 14.72 -11.34
N ILE A 304 -11.77 14.12 -12.48
CA ILE A 304 -12.77 14.62 -13.43
C ILE A 304 -14.00 13.73 -13.35
N VAL A 305 -15.18 14.34 -13.20
CA VAL A 305 -16.45 13.64 -13.02
C VAL A 305 -17.41 14.04 -14.13
N ALA A 306 -18.05 13.07 -14.76
CA ALA A 306 -19.06 13.28 -15.78
C ALA A 306 -20.32 12.43 -15.50
N SER A 307 -21.51 12.98 -15.79
CA SER A 307 -22.74 12.20 -15.85
C SER A 307 -22.78 11.37 -17.12
N THR A 308 -23.51 10.26 -17.07
CA THR A 308 -23.74 9.41 -18.25
C THR A 308 -25.21 9.41 -18.65
N LYS A 309 -25.47 9.21 -19.94
CA LYS A 309 -26.83 9.12 -20.52
C LYS A 309 -27.62 7.88 -20.08
N GLY A 310 -26.96 6.95 -19.39
CA GLY A 310 -27.56 5.70 -18.93
C GLY A 310 -26.71 5.00 -17.87
N ALA A 311 -27.20 3.84 -17.43
CA ALA A 311 -26.60 3.02 -16.39
C ALA A 311 -25.46 2.14 -16.93
N PHE A 312 -24.31 2.74 -17.22
CA PHE A 312 -23.14 2.03 -17.75
C PHE A 312 -22.15 1.53 -16.68
N GLY A 313 -22.40 1.88 -15.42
CA GLY A 313 -21.56 1.60 -14.25
C GLY A 313 -22.35 1.03 -13.07
N TYR A 314 -21.86 1.24 -11.85
CA TYR A 314 -22.38 0.57 -10.64
C TYR A 314 -23.31 1.41 -9.77
N PHE A 315 -23.62 2.64 -10.17
CA PHE A 315 -24.49 3.52 -9.39
C PHE A 315 -25.84 2.86 -9.06
N GLY A 316 -26.22 2.88 -7.78
CA GLY A 316 -27.47 2.31 -7.26
C GLY A 316 -27.48 0.78 -7.06
N GLN A 317 -26.44 0.06 -7.51
CA GLN A 317 -26.40 -1.41 -7.42
C GLN A 317 -26.12 -1.93 -6.00
N ASP A 318 -25.68 -1.06 -5.10
CA ASP A 318 -25.32 -1.38 -3.71
C ASP A 318 -26.42 -1.05 -2.69
N ARG A 319 -27.66 -0.85 -3.16
CA ARG A 319 -28.84 -0.49 -2.34
C ARG A 319 -30.08 -1.34 -2.66
N GLY A 320 -31.01 -1.40 -1.71
CA GLY A 320 -32.35 -1.98 -1.88
C GLY A 320 -32.37 -3.41 -2.40
N PHE A 321 -33.37 -3.73 -3.24
CA PHE A 321 -33.53 -5.06 -3.84
C PHE A 321 -32.40 -5.44 -4.78
N ALA A 322 -31.78 -4.49 -5.48
CA ALA A 322 -30.63 -4.75 -6.35
C ALA A 322 -29.46 -5.33 -5.55
N MET A 323 -29.11 -4.71 -4.41
CA MET A 323 -28.07 -5.21 -3.51
C MET A 323 -28.35 -6.63 -3.02
N ILE A 324 -29.60 -6.91 -2.64
CA ILE A 324 -30.00 -8.25 -2.17
C ILE A 324 -29.86 -9.26 -3.31
N GLY A 325 -30.33 -8.94 -4.51
CA GLY A 325 -30.20 -9.78 -5.70
C GLY A 325 -28.74 -10.07 -6.05
N HIS A 326 -27.87 -9.05 -6.07
CA HIS A 326 -26.44 -9.20 -6.32
C HIS A 326 -25.75 -10.02 -5.23
N GLY A 327 -26.14 -9.83 -3.97
CA GLY A 327 -25.66 -10.62 -2.85
C GLY A 327 -26.02 -12.11 -2.99
N LEU A 328 -27.27 -12.41 -3.35
CA LEU A 328 -27.73 -13.78 -3.60
C LEU A 328 -27.00 -14.41 -4.80
N GLN A 329 -26.87 -13.67 -5.91
CA GLN A 329 -26.13 -14.13 -7.09
C GLN A 329 -24.67 -14.46 -6.74
N TYR A 330 -24.01 -13.60 -5.99
CA TYR A 330 -22.64 -13.85 -5.53
C TYR A 330 -22.56 -15.07 -4.62
N MET A 331 -23.48 -15.22 -3.68
CA MET A 331 -23.45 -16.34 -2.75
C MET A 331 -23.64 -17.68 -3.47
N LEU A 332 -24.57 -17.76 -4.41
CA LEU A 332 -24.93 -18.97 -5.15
C LEU A 332 -23.97 -19.28 -6.31
N PHE A 333 -23.53 -18.26 -7.06
CA PHE A 333 -22.85 -18.45 -8.34
C PHE A 333 -21.47 -17.79 -8.42
N LYS A 334 -21.02 -17.10 -7.36
CA LYS A 334 -19.73 -16.38 -7.34
C LYS A 334 -19.57 -15.41 -8.52
N SER A 335 -20.66 -14.77 -8.94
CA SER A 335 -20.70 -13.87 -10.10
C SER A 335 -21.47 -12.58 -9.79
N GLY A 336 -21.51 -11.66 -10.75
CA GLY A 336 -22.29 -10.43 -10.65
C GLY A 336 -21.54 -9.26 -9.99
N ALA A 337 -22.28 -8.18 -9.70
CA ALA A 337 -21.74 -6.88 -9.29
C ALA A 337 -20.88 -6.93 -8.03
N VAL A 338 -21.10 -7.89 -7.13
CA VAL A 338 -20.30 -8.04 -5.90
C VAL A 338 -18.83 -8.40 -6.18
N THR A 339 -18.55 -8.99 -7.35
CA THR A 339 -17.18 -9.38 -7.75
C THR A 339 -16.31 -8.22 -8.24
N THR A 340 -16.88 -7.03 -8.44
CA THR A 340 -16.10 -5.83 -8.83
C THR A 340 -15.41 -5.19 -7.63
N THR A 341 -14.33 -4.48 -7.89
CA THR A 341 -13.74 -3.51 -6.94
C THR A 341 -14.14 -2.08 -7.24
N GLY A 342 -14.89 -1.81 -8.32
CA GLY A 342 -15.17 -0.47 -8.83
C GLY A 342 -13.97 0.23 -9.47
N VAL A 343 -12.77 -0.36 -9.40
CA VAL A 343 -11.53 0.14 -9.99
C VAL A 343 -11.02 -0.96 -10.92
N GLU A 344 -11.52 -0.95 -12.16
CA GLU A 344 -11.44 -2.10 -13.07
C GLU A 344 -10.43 -1.93 -14.20
N ALA A 345 -10.35 -0.71 -14.74
CA ALA A 345 -9.51 -0.36 -15.87
C ALA A 345 -8.69 0.89 -15.57
N CYS A 346 -7.48 0.94 -16.12
CA CYS A 346 -6.63 2.11 -16.05
C CYS A 346 -5.78 2.23 -17.32
N ALA A 347 -5.08 3.36 -17.44
CA ALA A 347 -4.03 3.56 -18.40
C ALA A 347 -2.78 4.11 -17.74
N PHE A 348 -1.62 3.58 -18.10
CA PHE A 348 -0.32 4.16 -17.77
C PHE A 348 0.15 4.96 -18.97
N ILE A 349 0.09 6.28 -18.83
CA ILE A 349 0.37 7.25 -19.90
C ILE A 349 1.29 8.35 -19.39
N ASP A 350 1.90 9.07 -20.33
CA ASP A 350 2.58 10.33 -20.05
C ASP A 350 1.95 11.42 -20.92
N PRO A 351 1.34 12.47 -20.33
CA PRO A 351 0.70 13.52 -21.10
C PRO A 351 1.69 14.33 -21.94
N ASP A 352 2.98 14.34 -21.57
CA ASP A 352 4.04 15.01 -22.33
C ASP A 352 4.66 14.13 -23.44
N GLY A 353 4.20 12.87 -23.57
CA GLY A 353 4.57 11.97 -24.67
C GLY A 353 5.89 11.22 -24.50
N SER A 354 6.51 11.21 -23.31
CA SER A 354 7.67 10.37 -23.05
C SER A 354 7.32 8.87 -22.98
N ALA A 355 8.33 8.03 -23.13
CA ALA A 355 8.15 6.58 -23.12
C ALA A 355 7.81 6.01 -21.72
N ARG A 356 8.17 6.71 -20.63
CA ARG A 356 7.98 6.25 -19.25
C ARG A 356 6.73 6.92 -18.66
N PRO A 357 5.64 6.18 -18.44
CA PRO A 357 4.39 6.74 -17.92
C PRO A 357 4.61 7.52 -16.62
N THR A 358 4.09 8.74 -16.55
CA THR A 358 4.12 9.61 -15.36
C THR A 358 2.78 9.58 -14.61
N LEU A 359 1.70 9.19 -15.29
CA LEU A 359 0.34 9.12 -14.76
C LEU A 359 -0.23 7.71 -14.87
N GLN A 360 -0.98 7.33 -13.85
CA GLN A 360 -1.97 6.26 -13.92
C GLN A 360 -3.37 6.89 -13.96
N LEU A 361 -4.02 6.79 -15.11
CA LEU A 361 -5.38 7.28 -15.31
C LEU A 361 -6.38 6.17 -14.96
N TYR A 362 -7.04 6.28 -13.82
CA TYR A 362 -8.10 5.33 -13.44
C TYR A 362 -9.42 5.67 -14.10
N CYS A 363 -10.17 4.63 -14.51
CA CYS A 363 -11.57 4.74 -14.90
C CYS A 363 -12.46 4.11 -13.81
N VAL A 364 -13.21 4.95 -13.11
CA VAL A 364 -14.13 4.55 -12.03
C VAL A 364 -15.56 4.76 -12.53
N PRO A 365 -16.34 3.71 -12.83
CA PRO A 365 -17.67 3.82 -13.44
C PRO A 365 -18.77 4.13 -12.39
N THR A 366 -18.55 5.19 -11.62
CA THR A 366 -19.52 5.82 -10.73
C THR A 366 -19.14 7.28 -10.56
N VAL A 367 -20.11 8.12 -10.18
CA VAL A 367 -19.80 9.44 -9.62
C VAL A 367 -19.15 9.22 -8.26
N TYR A 368 -17.84 9.46 -8.19
CA TYR A 368 -17.09 9.50 -6.93
C TYR A 368 -16.83 10.97 -6.59
N LEU A 369 -17.57 11.49 -5.61
CA LEU A 369 -17.35 12.83 -5.07
C LEU A 369 -16.73 12.67 -3.70
N ASP A 370 -15.65 13.39 -3.46
CA ASP A 370 -15.05 13.46 -2.13
C ASP A 370 -16.00 14.18 -1.18
N ARG A 371 -15.86 13.93 0.13
CA ARG A 371 -16.68 14.56 1.18
C ARG A 371 -16.63 16.08 1.14
N ASP A 372 -15.54 16.63 0.62
CA ASP A 372 -15.26 18.06 0.58
C ASP A 372 -15.84 18.78 -0.65
N VAL A 373 -16.51 18.06 -1.58
CA VAL A 373 -17.10 18.65 -2.79
C VAL A 373 -18.63 18.61 -2.70
N PRO A 374 -19.28 19.62 -2.11
CA PRO A 374 -20.74 19.67 -2.02
C PRO A 374 -21.39 20.00 -3.38
N GLY A 375 -22.66 19.61 -3.57
CA GLY A 375 -23.55 20.21 -4.58
C GLY A 375 -23.81 19.41 -5.85
N VAL A 376 -23.44 18.13 -5.92
CA VAL A 376 -23.78 17.26 -7.07
C VAL A 376 -24.74 16.16 -6.64
N GLU A 377 -25.92 16.13 -7.26
CA GLU A 377 -26.90 15.07 -7.03
C GLU A 377 -26.34 13.70 -7.44
N PRO A 378 -26.51 12.65 -6.61
CA PRO A 378 -26.08 11.30 -6.95
C PRO A 378 -26.72 10.83 -8.26
N THR A 379 -25.90 10.45 -9.24
CA THR A 379 -26.38 10.03 -10.57
C THR A 379 -25.48 8.96 -11.19
N HIS A 380 -25.92 8.39 -12.32
CA HIS A 380 -25.07 7.58 -13.18
C HIS A 380 -23.95 8.45 -13.76
N GLY A 381 -22.72 7.97 -13.68
CA GLY A 381 -21.57 8.71 -14.17
C GLY A 381 -20.29 7.90 -14.20
N VAL A 382 -19.23 8.59 -14.55
CA VAL A 382 -17.86 8.10 -14.58
C VAL A 382 -16.94 9.15 -13.96
N THR A 383 -15.99 8.70 -13.16
CA THR A 383 -14.88 9.50 -12.65
C THR A 383 -13.60 9.00 -13.31
N LEU A 384 -12.86 9.92 -13.93
CA LEU A 384 -11.49 9.68 -14.37
C LEU A 384 -10.54 10.36 -13.39
N ASN A 385 -9.58 9.60 -12.85
CA ASN A 385 -8.60 10.11 -11.90
C ASN A 385 -7.19 9.99 -12.50
N PRO A 386 -6.58 11.07 -12.99
CA PRO A 386 -5.15 11.13 -13.22
C PRO A 386 -4.44 11.10 -11.85
N CYS A 387 -3.71 10.01 -11.61
CA CYS A 387 -2.89 9.81 -10.42
C CYS A 387 -1.42 9.98 -10.79
N LEU A 388 -0.72 10.91 -10.13
CA LEU A 388 0.70 11.15 -10.36
C LEU A 388 1.54 10.04 -9.73
N LEU A 389 2.35 9.36 -10.55
CA LEU A 389 3.10 8.15 -10.15
C LEU A 389 4.42 8.44 -9.43
N ARG A 390 5.04 9.58 -9.70
CA ARG A 390 6.37 9.92 -9.15
C ARG A 390 6.39 11.40 -8.74
N PRO A 391 5.59 11.79 -7.74
CA PRO A 391 5.57 13.17 -7.25
C PRO A 391 6.95 13.58 -6.75
N LYS A 392 7.33 14.83 -7.03
CA LYS A 392 8.58 15.45 -6.58
C LYS A 392 8.46 16.07 -5.19
N ALA A 393 7.26 16.47 -4.79
CA ALA A 393 7.02 16.97 -3.45
C ALA A 393 7.47 15.96 -2.38
N ARG A 394 8.00 16.48 -1.27
CA ARG A 394 8.46 15.70 -0.11
C ARG A 394 7.88 16.28 1.16
N GLY A 395 7.06 15.48 1.82
CA GLY A 395 6.42 15.80 3.08
C GLY A 395 7.20 15.33 4.30
N SER A 396 6.54 15.40 5.45
CA SER A 396 7.01 14.84 6.71
C SER A 396 5.91 14.31 7.63
N VAL A 397 6.32 13.50 8.60
CA VAL A 397 5.53 13.01 9.73
C VAL A 397 6.28 13.37 11.00
N ARG A 398 5.63 14.11 11.89
CA ARG A 398 6.23 14.65 13.13
C ARG A 398 5.42 14.24 14.35
N LEU A 399 6.02 14.30 15.53
CA LEU A 399 5.31 14.16 16.79
C LEU A 399 4.43 15.39 17.04
N ALA A 400 3.19 15.15 17.48
CA ALA A 400 2.36 16.20 18.07
C ALA A 400 2.68 16.40 19.56
N SER A 401 3.06 15.32 20.25
CA SER A 401 3.41 15.28 21.66
C SER A 401 4.20 14.00 22.00
N ALA A 402 4.64 13.88 23.25
CA ALA A 402 5.22 12.64 23.79
C ALA A 402 4.17 11.58 24.19
N ASP A 403 2.87 11.86 24.07
CA ASP A 403 1.83 10.87 24.35
C ASP A 403 1.78 9.83 23.21
N PRO A 404 2.07 8.55 23.48
CA PRO A 404 2.05 7.51 22.45
C PRO A 404 0.66 7.33 21.81
N LEU A 405 -0.42 7.78 22.43
CA LEU A 405 -1.78 7.69 21.88
C LEU A 405 -2.20 8.90 21.02
N ALA A 406 -1.47 10.02 21.07
CA ALA A 406 -1.75 11.18 20.24
C ALA A 406 -1.49 10.89 18.75
N ALA A 407 -2.30 11.42 17.83
CA ALA A 407 -2.03 11.27 16.40
C ALA A 407 -0.72 12.01 16.01
N PRO A 408 0.05 11.51 15.03
CA PRO A 408 1.18 12.26 14.49
C PRO A 408 0.69 13.47 13.67
N GLN A 409 1.55 14.47 13.49
CA GLN A 409 1.33 15.52 12.51
C GLN A 409 1.77 15.00 11.14
N VAL A 410 0.85 14.97 10.17
CA VAL A 410 1.13 14.48 8.81
C VAL A 410 1.08 15.64 7.83
N ASP A 411 2.19 15.90 7.16
CA ASP A 411 2.32 16.98 6.19
C ASP A 411 2.80 16.39 4.85
N PRO A 412 1.91 16.06 3.90
CA PRO A 412 2.31 15.41 2.65
C PRO A 412 2.89 16.37 1.61
N GLN A 413 2.73 17.68 1.77
CA GLN A 413 3.19 18.67 0.80
C GLN A 413 2.63 18.47 -0.62
N PHE A 414 1.36 18.08 -0.78
CA PHE A 414 0.77 17.94 -2.12
C PHE A 414 0.90 19.24 -2.92
N PHE A 415 1.41 19.14 -4.15
CA PHE A 415 1.82 20.27 -5.00
C PHE A 415 2.86 21.22 -4.40
N GLY A 416 3.69 20.74 -3.46
CA GLY A 416 4.84 21.48 -2.96
C GLY A 416 5.93 21.70 -4.03
N ASP A 417 5.97 20.84 -5.06
CA ASP A 417 6.76 21.04 -6.27
C ASP A 417 5.85 21.50 -7.42
N PRO A 418 6.18 22.59 -8.14
CA PRO A 418 5.37 23.08 -9.26
C PRO A 418 5.17 22.07 -10.39
N GLU A 419 6.11 21.14 -10.60
CA GLU A 419 6.00 20.12 -11.63
C GLU A 419 4.86 19.14 -11.36
N ASP A 420 4.60 18.83 -10.08
CA ASP A 420 3.53 17.92 -9.71
C ASP A 420 2.17 18.51 -10.13
N LEU A 421 1.98 19.82 -9.92
CA LEU A 421 0.77 20.53 -10.34
C LEU A 421 0.67 20.62 -11.86
N ARG A 422 1.77 20.92 -12.56
CA ARG A 422 1.80 21.00 -14.03
C ARG A 422 1.40 19.66 -14.67
N LEU A 423 2.01 18.55 -14.25
CA LEU A 423 1.69 17.21 -14.75
C LEU A 423 0.25 16.81 -14.43
N THR A 424 -0.26 17.21 -13.25
CA THR A 424 -1.66 16.93 -12.90
C THR A 424 -2.63 17.69 -13.81
N VAL A 425 -2.37 18.98 -14.10
CA VAL A 425 -3.18 19.76 -15.06
C VAL A 425 -3.13 19.15 -16.46
N ALA A 426 -1.95 18.72 -16.93
CA ALA A 426 -1.82 18.01 -18.21
C ALA A 426 -2.63 16.68 -18.21
N GLY A 427 -2.64 15.97 -17.09
CA GLY A 427 -3.49 14.80 -16.88
C GLY A 427 -4.99 15.10 -16.95
N LEU A 428 -5.43 16.26 -16.48
CA LEU A 428 -6.83 16.68 -16.58
C LEU A 428 -7.24 16.97 -18.02
N HIS A 429 -6.40 17.67 -18.78
CA HIS A 429 -6.63 17.86 -20.23
C HIS A 429 -6.73 16.52 -20.94
N TYR A 430 -5.80 15.60 -20.67
CA TYR A 430 -5.81 14.26 -21.25
C TYR A 430 -7.10 13.48 -20.88
N ALA A 431 -7.55 13.56 -19.63
CA ALA A 431 -8.79 12.91 -19.20
C ALA A 431 -10.03 13.49 -19.90
N ARG A 432 -10.09 14.80 -20.16
CA ARG A 432 -11.16 15.41 -20.98
C ARG A 432 -11.15 14.92 -22.41
N ASP A 433 -9.97 14.80 -23.02
CA ASP A 433 -9.83 14.23 -24.36
C ASP A 433 -10.36 12.80 -24.42
N VAL A 434 -10.15 12.01 -23.37
CA VAL A 434 -10.72 10.65 -23.27
C VAL A 434 -12.24 10.69 -23.19
N LEU A 435 -12.83 11.57 -22.36
CA LEU A 435 -14.28 11.76 -22.30
C LEU A 435 -14.88 12.23 -23.64
N ALA A 436 -14.09 12.96 -24.43
CA ALA A 436 -14.47 13.43 -25.76
C ALA A 436 -14.29 12.39 -26.88
N THR A 437 -13.71 11.22 -26.60
CA THR A 437 -13.39 10.20 -27.60
C THR A 437 -14.43 9.07 -27.64
N SER A 438 -14.79 8.59 -28.84
CA SER A 438 -15.67 7.43 -29.01
C SER A 438 -14.99 6.12 -28.55
N PRO A 439 -15.71 5.16 -27.92
CA PRO A 439 -17.14 5.18 -27.66
C PRO A 439 -17.57 5.95 -26.38
N VAL A 440 -16.64 6.38 -25.52
CA VAL A 440 -16.94 7.08 -24.26
C VAL A 440 -17.79 8.34 -24.50
N ARG A 441 -17.47 9.13 -25.52
CA ARG A 441 -18.21 10.35 -25.91
C ARG A 441 -19.71 10.12 -26.11
N GLY A 442 -20.06 8.95 -26.66
CA GLY A 442 -21.45 8.56 -26.90
C GLY A 442 -22.22 8.32 -25.61
N MET A 443 -21.53 7.88 -24.55
CA MET A 443 -22.08 7.49 -23.25
C MET A 443 -22.16 8.66 -22.26
N VAL A 444 -21.25 9.63 -22.36
CA VAL A 444 -21.20 10.82 -21.52
C VAL A 444 -22.34 11.78 -21.87
N ASP A 445 -23.06 12.27 -20.86
CA ASP A 445 -24.05 13.33 -20.96
C ASP A 445 -23.38 14.70 -20.84
N ARG A 446 -22.81 15.03 -19.68
CA ARG A 446 -22.02 16.26 -19.46
C ARG A 446 -20.92 16.07 -18.41
N GLU A 447 -19.88 16.90 -18.50
CA GLU A 447 -18.91 17.06 -17.42
C GLU A 447 -19.59 17.77 -16.24
N ILE A 448 -19.45 17.22 -15.04
CA ILE A 448 -19.96 17.77 -13.79
C ILE A 448 -18.87 18.57 -13.09
N PHE A 449 -17.67 18.01 -13.02
CA PHE A 449 -16.58 18.55 -12.19
C PHE A 449 -15.24 18.30 -12.89
N PRO A 450 -14.38 19.33 -13.08
CA PRO A 450 -14.55 20.74 -12.73
C PRO A 450 -15.68 21.48 -13.46
N GLY A 451 -16.18 20.92 -14.57
CA GLY A 451 -17.24 21.49 -15.38
C GLY A 451 -16.71 22.10 -16.68
N PRO A 452 -17.57 22.22 -17.71
CA PRO A 452 -17.16 22.57 -19.07
C PRO A 452 -16.59 23.99 -19.23
N ASP A 453 -16.82 24.89 -18.27
CA ASP A 453 -16.35 26.27 -18.35
C ASP A 453 -14.94 26.47 -17.77
N VAL A 454 -14.40 25.47 -17.04
CA VAL A 454 -13.08 25.54 -16.40
C VAL A 454 -12.02 25.07 -17.38
N MET A 455 -11.59 25.94 -18.31
CA MET A 455 -10.74 25.56 -19.44
C MET A 455 -9.25 25.95 -19.32
N SER A 456 -8.93 27.08 -18.68
CA SER A 456 -7.54 27.54 -18.59
C SER A 456 -6.72 26.72 -17.60
N ASP A 457 -5.40 26.68 -17.81
CA ASP A 457 -4.47 25.98 -16.92
C ASP A 457 -4.52 26.54 -15.49
N GLU A 458 -4.73 27.85 -15.33
CA GLU A 458 -4.89 28.49 -14.02
C GLU A 458 -6.18 28.03 -13.33
N ALA A 459 -7.28 27.93 -14.09
CA ALA A 459 -8.56 27.50 -13.57
C ALA A 459 -8.54 26.01 -13.19
N LEU A 460 -7.86 25.18 -13.99
CA LEU A 460 -7.60 23.77 -13.68
C LEU A 460 -6.65 23.60 -12.50
N ALA A 461 -5.61 24.43 -12.39
CA ALA A 461 -4.72 24.43 -11.24
C ALA A 461 -5.47 24.79 -9.93
N ALA A 462 -6.37 25.77 -9.98
CA ALA A 462 -7.25 26.08 -8.86
C ALA A 462 -8.17 24.89 -8.50
N HIS A 463 -8.69 24.18 -9.50
CA HIS A 463 -9.43 22.94 -9.28
C HIS A 463 -8.58 21.85 -8.62
N CYS A 464 -7.36 21.62 -9.10
CA CYS A 464 -6.42 20.67 -8.50
C CYS A 464 -6.22 20.97 -7.01
N ARG A 465 -5.91 22.22 -6.65
CA ARG A 465 -5.69 22.62 -5.25
C ARG A 465 -6.89 22.34 -4.35
N ARG A 466 -8.11 22.58 -4.84
CA ARG A 466 -9.35 22.35 -4.10
C ARG A 466 -9.68 20.88 -3.87
N THR A 467 -9.12 19.97 -4.67
CA THR A 467 -9.68 18.60 -4.82
C THR A 467 -8.65 17.49 -4.75
N VAL A 468 -7.36 17.82 -4.78
CA VAL A 468 -6.29 16.84 -4.65
C VAL A 468 -6.43 16.05 -3.36
N LYS A 469 -6.29 14.74 -3.51
CA LYS A 469 -6.36 13.79 -2.42
C LYS A 469 -5.31 12.71 -2.61
N THR A 470 -5.02 12.04 -1.51
CA THR A 470 -4.21 10.82 -1.49
C THR A 470 -4.83 9.72 -2.36
N ASN A 471 -4.00 8.91 -2.99
CA ASN A 471 -4.36 7.60 -3.54
C ASN A 471 -3.99 6.46 -2.56
N TYR A 472 -3.77 6.79 -1.29
CA TYR A 472 -3.52 5.90 -0.16
C TYR A 472 -2.20 5.11 -0.25
N HIS A 473 -1.17 5.71 -0.82
CA HIS A 473 0.12 5.07 -1.09
C HIS A 473 1.32 5.78 -0.41
N PRO A 474 1.25 6.14 0.88
CA PRO A 474 2.35 6.84 1.53
C PRO A 474 3.57 5.94 1.67
N VAL A 475 4.77 6.46 1.41
CA VAL A 475 6.06 5.79 1.57
C VAL A 475 7.15 6.72 2.11
N GLY A 476 8.32 6.17 2.43
CA GLY A 476 9.58 6.92 2.48
C GLY A 476 9.98 7.61 3.77
N THR A 477 9.15 7.55 4.82
CA THR A 477 9.38 8.22 6.11
C THR A 477 10.51 7.65 6.97
N CYS A 478 11.06 6.50 6.60
CA CYS A 478 12.21 5.87 7.23
C CYS A 478 13.13 5.29 6.15
N ARG A 479 13.41 6.07 5.10
CA ARG A 479 14.04 5.60 3.86
C ARG A 479 15.36 4.87 4.07
N MET A 480 15.57 3.85 3.24
CA MET A 480 16.87 3.21 3.06
C MET A 480 17.85 4.13 2.33
N GLY A 481 19.14 3.95 2.59
CA GLY A 481 20.22 4.64 1.90
C GLY A 481 21.59 4.05 2.20
N ARG A 482 22.60 4.45 1.42
CA ARG A 482 24.01 4.08 1.62
C ARG A 482 24.53 4.60 2.95
N GLU A 483 25.52 3.93 3.53
CA GLU A 483 26.11 4.33 4.82
C GLU A 483 26.52 5.81 4.91
N THR A 484 26.96 6.39 3.79
CA THR A 484 27.36 7.82 3.69
C THR A 484 26.18 8.81 3.62
N ASP A 485 24.97 8.33 3.42
CA ASP A 485 23.76 9.14 3.32
C ASP A 485 23.27 9.54 4.71
N ARG A 486 23.32 10.84 5.05
CA ARG A 486 22.96 11.33 6.38
C ARG A 486 21.47 11.25 6.69
N ASP A 487 20.60 11.30 5.69
CA ASP A 487 19.14 11.28 5.91
C ASP A 487 18.54 9.88 5.76
N ALA A 488 19.38 8.86 5.60
CA ALA A 488 18.93 7.48 5.57
C ALA A 488 18.72 6.96 7.00
N VAL A 489 17.59 6.31 7.22
CA VAL A 489 17.18 5.77 8.53
C VAL A 489 17.60 4.31 8.67
N VAL A 490 17.46 3.55 7.58
CA VAL A 490 17.90 2.17 7.51
C VAL A 490 19.02 1.98 6.48
N THR A 491 19.83 0.97 6.71
CA THR A 491 20.83 0.47 5.74
C THR A 491 20.15 -0.34 4.62
N PRO A 492 20.86 -0.70 3.53
CA PRO A 492 20.31 -1.56 2.48
C PRO A 492 19.90 -2.96 2.96
N ASP A 493 20.42 -3.42 4.10
CA ASP A 493 19.96 -4.64 4.79
C ASP A 493 18.83 -4.38 5.81
N LEU A 494 18.22 -3.20 5.78
CA LEU A 494 17.02 -2.81 6.54
C LEU A 494 17.22 -2.63 8.06
N LYS A 495 18.47 -2.59 8.53
CA LYS A 495 18.78 -2.31 9.94
C LYS A 495 18.67 -0.82 10.22
N VAL A 496 18.06 -0.49 11.35
CA VAL A 496 18.05 0.89 11.85
C VAL A 496 19.46 1.30 12.24
N ARG A 497 19.87 2.47 11.80
CA ARG A 497 21.22 2.97 12.08
C ARG A 497 21.38 3.34 13.54
N GLY A 498 22.52 2.97 14.11
CA GLY A 498 22.85 3.26 15.50
C GLY A 498 22.13 2.40 16.54
N ILE A 499 21.24 1.48 16.14
CA ILE A 499 20.49 0.61 17.06
C ILE A 499 20.60 -0.85 16.60
N GLU A 500 21.25 -1.68 17.42
CA GLU A 500 21.37 -3.11 17.17
C GLU A 500 20.04 -3.84 17.39
N GLY A 501 19.79 -4.91 16.63
CA GLY A 501 18.61 -5.75 16.83
C GLY A 501 17.28 -5.07 16.45
N LEU A 502 17.32 -4.04 15.61
CA LEU A 502 16.13 -3.31 15.16
C LEU A 502 16.12 -3.16 13.63
N ARG A 503 15.00 -3.55 13.01
CA ARG A 503 14.76 -3.36 11.58
C ARG A 503 13.42 -2.70 11.32
N ILE A 504 13.30 -2.10 10.14
CA ILE A 504 12.03 -1.60 9.60
C ILE A 504 11.72 -2.34 8.30
N VAL A 505 10.53 -2.91 8.22
CA VAL A 505 10.05 -3.69 7.08
C VAL A 505 8.62 -3.28 6.77
N ASP A 506 8.46 -2.16 6.08
CA ASP A 506 7.17 -1.69 5.53
C ASP A 506 7.40 -0.64 4.42
N ALA A 507 6.38 0.12 4.04
CA ALA A 507 6.48 1.13 2.99
C ALA A 507 7.35 2.35 3.36
N SER A 508 7.60 2.60 4.65
CA SER A 508 8.41 3.75 5.09
C SER A 508 9.85 3.68 4.61
N ILE A 509 10.38 2.49 4.29
CA ILE A 509 11.77 2.35 3.88
C ILE A 509 12.03 2.70 2.42
N MET A 510 11.00 2.83 1.58
CA MET A 510 11.21 3.08 0.14
C MET A 510 11.91 4.43 -0.10
N PRO A 511 13.06 4.51 -0.80
CA PRO A 511 13.71 5.78 -1.11
C PRO A 511 12.83 6.68 -1.95
N THR A 512 12.21 6.10 -2.96
CA THR A 512 11.24 6.73 -3.85
C THR A 512 10.02 5.85 -3.99
N ILE A 513 8.84 6.45 -4.17
CA ILE A 513 7.62 5.70 -4.44
C ILE A 513 7.69 4.96 -5.78
N THR A 514 7.14 3.75 -5.83
CA THR A 514 7.05 2.97 -7.07
C THR A 514 5.87 3.43 -7.92
N SER A 515 5.95 3.24 -9.23
CA SER A 515 4.98 3.69 -10.22
C SER A 515 3.74 2.81 -10.27
N GLY A 516 2.94 2.82 -9.21
CA GLY A 516 1.67 2.10 -9.08
C GLY A 516 1.27 1.83 -7.63
N ASN A 517 0.27 0.98 -7.41
CA ASN A 517 -0.18 0.68 -6.05
C ASN A 517 0.93 0.02 -5.19
N THR A 518 1.08 0.45 -3.92
CA THR A 518 2.26 0.11 -3.11
C THR A 518 2.17 -1.23 -2.37
N ASN A 519 1.02 -1.90 -2.36
CA ASN A 519 0.87 -3.15 -1.59
C ASN A 519 1.76 -4.29 -2.12
N ALA A 520 1.85 -4.51 -3.44
CA ALA A 520 2.71 -5.55 -3.98
C ALA A 520 4.21 -5.27 -3.70
N PRO A 521 4.74 -4.05 -3.93
CA PRO A 521 6.10 -3.70 -3.51
C PRO A 521 6.37 -3.97 -2.03
N VAL A 522 5.44 -3.63 -1.12
CA VAL A 522 5.58 -3.90 0.32
C VAL A 522 5.68 -5.40 0.62
N LEU A 523 4.87 -6.23 -0.04
CA LEU A 523 4.95 -7.69 0.11
C LEU A 523 6.28 -8.24 -0.40
N ALA A 524 6.80 -7.74 -1.53
CA ALA A 524 8.12 -8.13 -2.05
C ALA A 524 9.26 -7.69 -1.13
N ILE A 525 9.21 -6.47 -0.59
CA ILE A 525 10.16 -5.98 0.43
C ILE A 525 10.16 -6.91 1.64
N ALA A 526 8.99 -7.26 2.17
CA ALA A 526 8.88 -8.10 3.36
C ALA A 526 9.41 -9.52 3.13
N ASP A 527 9.11 -10.07 1.97
CA ASP A 527 9.60 -11.37 1.53
C ASP A 527 11.13 -11.34 1.36
N LYS A 528 11.70 -10.29 0.76
CA LYS A 528 13.15 -10.11 0.68
C LYS A 528 13.84 -9.86 2.01
N ALA A 529 13.18 -9.13 2.92
CA ALA A 529 13.71 -8.83 4.25
C ALA A 529 14.06 -10.11 5.01
N VAL A 530 13.20 -11.13 4.95
CA VAL A 530 13.47 -12.42 5.60
C VAL A 530 14.65 -13.13 4.94
N ASP A 531 14.82 -13.05 3.61
CA ASP A 531 16.00 -13.63 2.95
C ASP A 531 17.28 -12.92 3.41
N ILE A 532 17.28 -11.59 3.51
CA ILE A 532 18.40 -10.79 4.06
C ILE A 532 18.70 -11.18 5.52
N MET A 533 17.68 -11.28 6.37
CA MET A 533 17.83 -11.64 7.79
C MET A 533 18.46 -13.01 7.98
N MET A 534 18.16 -13.95 7.09
CA MET A 534 18.64 -15.33 7.16
C MET A 534 19.94 -15.58 6.37
N GLY A 535 20.56 -14.51 5.84
CA GLY A 535 21.83 -14.59 5.10
C GLY A 535 21.70 -15.11 3.66
N PHE A 536 20.49 -15.15 3.11
CA PHE A 536 20.27 -15.46 1.69
C PHE A 536 20.42 -14.19 0.86
N VAL A 537 21.63 -13.97 0.31
CA VAL A 537 21.87 -12.91 -0.68
C VAL A 537 21.90 -13.55 -2.07
N GLY A 538 20.79 -13.42 -2.80
CA GLY A 538 20.65 -13.59 -4.25
C GLY A 538 21.54 -14.64 -4.97
N ARG A 539 21.06 -15.88 -5.06
CA ARG A 539 21.06 -16.74 -6.27
C ARG A 539 20.40 -18.09 -5.94
N LYS A 540 19.10 -18.21 -6.19
CA LYS A 540 18.46 -19.50 -6.45
C LYS A 540 17.71 -19.41 -7.77
N ASP A 541 18.00 -20.35 -8.65
CA ASP A 541 17.28 -20.56 -9.90
C ASP A 541 15.79 -20.81 -9.57
N PRO A 542 14.82 -20.11 -10.19
CA PRO A 542 13.39 -20.15 -9.83
C PRO A 542 12.68 -21.47 -10.21
N GLY A 543 13.36 -22.62 -10.08
CA GLY A 543 12.88 -23.90 -10.59
C GLY A 543 13.19 -25.15 -9.76
N GLN A 544 13.85 -25.08 -8.59
CA GLN A 544 14.10 -26.28 -7.79
C GLN A 544 13.11 -26.42 -6.61
N PRO A 545 12.44 -27.58 -6.46
CA PRO A 545 11.62 -27.86 -5.29
C PRO A 545 12.50 -27.92 -4.04
N VAL A 546 11.93 -27.50 -2.90
CA VAL A 546 12.58 -27.55 -1.59
C VAL A 546 12.85 -29.01 -1.22
N SER A 547 14.07 -29.49 -1.46
CA SER A 547 14.51 -30.78 -0.93
C SER A 547 14.76 -30.63 0.57
N ARG A 548 13.98 -31.35 1.38
CA ARG A 548 14.21 -31.48 2.83
C ARG A 548 15.63 -32.02 3.06
N ILE A 549 16.51 -31.20 3.62
CA ILE A 549 17.77 -31.69 4.19
C ILE A 549 17.40 -32.45 5.48
N ARG A 550 17.35 -33.78 5.38
CA ARG A 550 17.49 -34.65 6.54
C ARG A 550 18.96 -34.57 6.96
N THR A 551 19.24 -33.97 8.11
CA THR A 551 20.54 -34.12 8.77
C THR A 551 20.70 -35.57 9.19
N ALA A 552 21.60 -36.29 8.51
CA ALA A 552 22.10 -37.58 8.95
C ALA A 552 23.05 -37.34 10.14
N SER A 553 22.74 -37.90 11.29
CA SER A 553 23.71 -38.12 12.36
C SER A 553 24.44 -39.43 12.08
N HIS A 554 25.73 -39.36 11.73
CA HIS A 554 26.64 -40.49 11.86
C HIS A 554 27.15 -40.55 13.30
N ALA A 555 27.02 -41.72 13.93
CA ALA A 555 27.95 -42.19 14.95
C ALA A 555 28.18 -43.69 14.67
N ASN A 556 29.45 -44.01 14.44
CA ASN A 556 29.97 -45.33 14.11
C ASN A 556 30.81 -45.81 15.32
N GLN A 557 30.94 -47.14 15.47
CA GLN A 557 31.82 -47.89 16.40
C GLN A 557 31.32 -47.92 17.86
N VAL A 558 31.16 -49.08 18.52
CA VAL A 558 31.82 -50.40 18.47
C VAL A 558 30.80 -51.54 18.38
#